data_AF-A0A945YYH2-F1
#
_entry.id   AF-A0A945YYH2-F1
#
_cell.length_a   1.000
_cell.length_b   1.000
_cell.length_c   1.000
_cell.angle_alpha   90.00
_cell.angle_beta   90.00
_cell.angle_gamma   90.00
#
_symmetry.space_group_name_H-M   'P 1'
#
loop_
_entity.id
_entity.type
_entity.pdbx_description
1 polymer ?
#
loop_
_entity_poly.entity_id
_entity_poly.type
_entity_poly.pdbx_seq_one_letter_code
_entity_poly.pdbx_strand_id
1 'polypeptide(L)'
;MVIDYKKLFKDVVSKDEYKPALMHPAYDCKNDVLVATNGHLLVKVAKVSNDLKIITDREDIAIIPMRIFEMLLELNKPYKKLPKRVHHLHIGGEKANIWLDEELVYGEKLIDEQYPQYSSVIPEPYTGTPEVSSVGINLKYMKALAMALSQGISPLHVEFNFAREIAPVLMFCESFNVNFNVELTVLLMPVRLHD
;
A
#
# COMPACT_ATOMS: atom_id res chain seq x y z
N MET A 1 13.93 2.46 -8.97
CA MET A 1 13.04 3.61 -9.21
C MET A 1 11.85 3.32 -8.35
N VAL A 2 11.66 4.11 -7.31
CA VAL A 2 11.05 3.65 -6.06
C VAL A 2 9.56 4.01 -6.04
N ILE A 3 8.68 3.10 -5.58
CA ILE A 3 7.30 3.49 -5.23
C ILE A 3 7.39 4.60 -4.19
N ASP A 4 6.73 5.73 -4.44
CA ASP A 4 6.51 6.73 -3.41
C ASP A 4 5.43 6.24 -2.44
N TYR A 5 5.80 5.37 -1.50
CA TYR A 5 4.90 4.79 -0.51
C TYR A 5 4.19 5.85 0.33
N LYS A 6 4.84 7.00 0.58
CA LYS A 6 4.21 8.14 1.25
C LYS A 6 3.02 8.65 0.43
N LYS A 7 3.22 8.93 -0.86
CA LYS A 7 2.13 9.38 -1.74
C LYS A 7 1.04 8.32 -1.87
N LEU A 8 1.43 7.05 -2.01
CA LEU A 8 0.48 5.95 -2.10
C LEU A 8 -0.43 5.90 -0.87
N PHE A 9 0.13 5.92 0.33
CA PHE A 9 -0.66 5.70 1.55
C PHE A 9 -1.37 6.95 2.06
N LYS A 10 -0.87 8.16 1.78
CA LYS A 10 -1.43 9.42 2.31
C LYS A 10 -2.95 9.59 2.11
N ASP A 11 -3.47 9.17 0.97
CA ASP A 11 -4.91 9.28 0.66
C ASP A 11 -5.67 7.95 0.80
N VAL A 12 -4.96 6.87 1.13
CA VAL A 12 -5.52 5.54 1.37
C VAL A 12 -5.80 5.32 2.85
N VAL A 13 -5.00 5.86 3.77
CA VAL A 13 -5.24 5.75 5.21
C VAL A 13 -6.41 6.61 5.67
N SER A 14 -7.03 6.21 6.77
CA SER A 14 -8.05 6.99 7.46
C SER A 14 -7.51 8.32 7.97
N LYS A 15 -8.36 9.34 8.00
CA LYS A 15 -8.11 10.62 8.70
C LYS A 15 -9.00 10.77 9.94
N ASP A 16 -9.76 9.73 10.25
CA ASP A 16 -10.66 9.64 11.39
C ASP A 16 -9.88 9.21 12.62
N GLU A 17 -9.74 10.13 13.58
CA GLU A 17 -9.02 9.90 14.85
C GLU A 17 -9.66 8.82 15.73
N TYR A 18 -10.93 8.49 15.49
CA TYR A 18 -11.61 7.37 16.17
C TYR A 18 -11.27 6.00 15.58
N LYS A 19 -10.46 5.95 14.50
CA LYS A 19 -9.98 4.72 13.86
C LYS A 19 -8.45 4.72 13.79
N PRO A 20 -7.74 4.78 14.93
CA PRO A 20 -6.28 4.96 14.99
C PRO A 20 -5.53 3.85 14.23
N ALA A 21 -6.02 2.61 14.28
CA ALA A 21 -5.45 1.49 13.54
C ALA A 21 -5.40 1.72 12.02
N LEU A 22 -6.31 2.52 11.47
CA LEU A 22 -6.44 2.79 10.04
C LEU A 22 -5.74 4.09 9.60
N MET A 23 -5.23 4.90 10.54
CA MET A 23 -4.54 6.16 10.22
C MET A 23 -3.13 5.96 9.66
N HIS A 24 -2.66 4.72 9.69
CA HIS A 24 -1.33 4.32 9.27
C HIS A 24 -1.41 3.05 8.41
N PRO A 25 -0.48 2.86 7.47
CA PRO A 25 -0.34 1.59 6.78
C PRO A 25 0.12 0.53 7.78
N ALA A 26 -0.21 -0.72 7.47
CA ALA A 26 0.25 -1.88 8.19
C ALA A 26 1.08 -2.77 7.29
N TYR A 27 1.93 -3.58 7.89
CA TYR A 27 2.65 -4.66 7.23
C TYR A 27 2.18 -5.97 7.84
N ASP A 28 1.61 -6.83 7.01
CA ASP A 28 1.30 -8.19 7.39
C ASP A 28 2.58 -9.00 7.29
N CYS A 29 3.23 -9.21 8.44
CA CYS A 29 4.53 -9.86 8.51
C CYS A 29 4.48 -11.33 8.05
N LYS A 30 3.33 -12.00 8.24
CA LYS A 30 3.15 -13.39 7.82
C LYS A 30 3.00 -13.52 6.31
N ASN A 31 2.29 -12.59 5.68
CA ASN A 31 1.99 -12.65 4.24
C ASN A 31 2.97 -11.82 3.40
N ASP A 32 3.90 -11.08 4.02
CA ASP A 32 4.86 -10.19 3.37
C ASP A 32 4.20 -9.16 2.43
N VAL A 33 3.20 -8.45 2.95
CA VAL A 33 2.48 -7.42 2.20
C VAL A 33 2.27 -6.14 3.01
N LEU A 34 2.36 -5.00 2.33
CA LEU A 34 1.92 -3.71 2.89
C LEU A 34 0.45 -3.50 2.61
N VAL A 35 -0.30 -3.02 3.60
CA VAL A 35 -1.74 -2.78 3.51
C VAL A 35 -2.09 -1.41 4.05
N ALA A 36 -2.98 -0.69 3.39
CA ALA A 36 -3.57 0.54 3.91
C ALA A 36 -5.05 0.60 3.54
N THR A 37 -5.88 1.19 4.41
CA THR A 37 -7.29 1.43 4.11
C THR A 37 -7.87 2.60 4.91
N ASN A 38 -8.90 3.22 4.33
CA ASN A 38 -9.75 4.21 4.99
C ASN A 38 -11.21 3.71 5.16
N GLY A 39 -11.45 2.42 4.87
CA GLY A 39 -12.78 1.80 4.87
C GLY A 39 -13.55 1.89 3.55
N HIS A 40 -13.17 2.78 2.63
CA HIS A 40 -13.77 2.88 1.29
C HIS A 40 -12.82 2.47 0.16
N LEU A 41 -11.52 2.60 0.42
CA LEU A 41 -10.43 2.20 -0.43
C LEU A 41 -9.50 1.33 0.42
N LEU A 42 -9.09 0.19 -0.12
CA LEU A 42 -8.03 -0.64 0.43
C LEU A 42 -6.96 -0.86 -0.63
N VAL A 43 -5.71 -0.73 -0.25
CA VAL A 43 -4.55 -1.02 -1.09
C VAL A 43 -3.71 -2.08 -0.40
N LYS A 44 -3.41 -3.16 -1.13
CA LYS A 44 -2.45 -4.20 -0.76
C LYS A 44 -1.31 -4.17 -1.77
N VAL A 45 -0.08 -3.97 -1.29
CA VAL A 45 1.14 -4.05 -2.09
C VAL A 45 1.80 -5.39 -1.78
N ALA A 46 1.72 -6.30 -2.74
CA ALA A 46 2.48 -7.53 -2.73
C ALA A 46 3.87 -7.30 -3.34
N LYS A 47 4.85 -8.11 -2.90
CA LYS A 47 6.25 -8.02 -3.32
C LYS A 47 6.74 -6.58 -3.23
N VAL A 48 6.85 -6.08 -1.99
CA VAL A 48 7.47 -4.78 -1.70
C VAL A 48 8.75 -4.72 -2.52
N SER A 49 8.81 -3.77 -3.46
CA SER A 49 9.71 -3.83 -4.60
C SER A 49 11.19 -4.03 -4.20
N ASN A 50 12.05 -4.40 -5.15
CA ASN A 50 13.52 -4.49 -4.96
C ASN A 50 14.16 -3.25 -4.28
N ASP A 51 13.44 -2.13 -4.20
CA ASP A 51 13.89 -0.87 -3.64
C ASP A 51 13.59 -0.71 -2.13
N LEU A 52 12.75 -1.58 -1.53
CA LEU A 52 12.49 -1.60 -0.09
C LEU A 52 12.43 -3.04 0.41
N LYS A 53 13.54 -3.50 1.00
CA LYS A 53 13.57 -4.76 1.73
C LYS A 53 12.97 -4.55 3.11
N ILE A 54 11.93 -5.30 3.46
CA ILE A 54 11.40 -5.33 4.83
C ILE A 54 11.94 -6.60 5.49
N ILE A 55 12.47 -6.47 6.71
CA ILE A 55 12.92 -7.58 7.53
C ILE A 55 12.06 -7.56 8.80
N THR A 56 11.60 -8.72 9.24
CA THR A 56 10.81 -8.83 10.46
C THR A 56 11.04 -10.18 11.13
N ASP A 57 10.92 -10.19 12.46
CA ASP A 57 10.87 -11.37 13.32
C ASP A 57 9.45 -11.65 13.85
N ARG A 58 8.46 -10.89 13.35
CA ARG A 58 7.06 -10.97 13.77
C ARG A 58 6.25 -11.85 12.82
N GLU A 59 5.11 -12.35 13.31
CA GLU A 59 4.14 -13.12 12.52
C GLU A 59 2.74 -12.46 12.47
N ASP A 60 2.57 -11.32 13.14
CA ASP A 60 1.32 -10.58 13.19
C ASP A 60 1.32 -9.37 12.25
N ILE A 61 0.25 -8.58 12.28
CA ILE A 61 0.14 -7.37 11.47
C ILE A 61 0.68 -6.19 12.29
N ALA A 62 1.78 -5.61 11.84
CA ALA A 62 2.42 -4.45 12.47
C ALA A 62 1.93 -3.14 11.82
N ILE A 63 1.41 -2.20 12.61
CA ILE A 63 0.98 -0.90 12.12
C ILE A 63 2.16 0.07 12.16
N ILE A 64 2.56 0.56 10.98
CA ILE A 64 3.79 1.33 10.78
C ILE A 64 3.46 2.82 10.69
N PRO A 65 4.02 3.67 11.55
CA PRO A 65 3.82 5.11 11.47
C PRO A 65 4.12 5.66 10.08
N MET A 66 3.26 6.57 9.59
CA MET A 66 3.42 7.18 8.26
C MET A 66 4.77 7.86 8.09
N ARG A 67 5.32 8.41 9.19
CA ARG A 67 6.60 9.09 9.24
C ARG A 67 7.78 8.20 8.84
N ILE A 68 7.70 6.88 9.05
CA ILE A 68 8.69 5.92 8.51
C ILE A 68 8.77 6.04 6.99
N PHE A 69 7.62 6.05 6.29
CA PHE A 69 7.57 6.18 4.83
C PHE A 69 7.99 7.56 4.35
N GLU A 70 7.75 8.60 5.15
CA GLU A 70 8.29 9.94 4.87
C GLU A 70 9.81 9.95 4.94
N MET A 71 10.39 9.36 5.97
CA MET A 71 11.84 9.25 6.13
C MET A 71 12.47 8.39 5.02
N LEU A 72 11.84 7.28 4.64
CA LEU A 72 12.28 6.46 3.49
C LEU A 72 12.31 7.28 2.20
N LEU A 73 11.31 8.14 1.96
CA LEU A 73 11.29 9.01 0.79
C LEU A 73 12.41 10.05 0.85
N GLU A 74 12.61 10.71 1.99
CA GLU A 74 13.65 11.73 2.16
C GLU A 74 15.06 11.15 1.96
N LEU A 75 15.32 9.97 2.51
CA LEU A 75 16.62 9.27 2.38
C LEU A 75 16.89 8.79 0.95
N ASN A 76 15.83 8.54 0.16
CA ASN A 76 15.95 8.14 -1.24
C ASN A 76 16.05 9.32 -2.22
N LYS A 77 15.93 10.57 -1.76
CA LYS A 77 16.12 11.73 -2.64
C LYS A 77 17.58 11.79 -3.11
N PRO A 78 17.85 12.09 -4.39
CA PRO A 78 19.20 12.22 -4.92
C PRO A 78 19.85 13.52 -4.43
N TYR A 79 20.20 13.60 -3.14
CA TYR A 79 21.08 14.64 -2.61
C TYR A 79 22.53 14.18 -2.69
N LYS A 80 23.31 14.91 -3.49
CA LYS A 80 24.78 14.91 -3.63
C LYS A 80 25.52 13.70 -3.02
N LYS A 81 25.92 12.75 -3.88
CA LYS A 81 27.02 11.79 -3.67
C LYS A 81 26.91 10.85 -2.45
N LEU A 82 25.72 10.49 -1.97
CA LEU A 82 25.60 9.34 -1.07
C LEU A 82 25.51 8.05 -1.90
N PRO A 83 26.48 7.12 -1.81
CA PRO A 83 26.47 5.87 -2.56
C PRO A 83 25.51 4.82 -1.97
N LYS A 84 24.60 5.18 -1.06
CA LYS A 84 23.87 4.22 -0.23
C LYS A 84 22.37 4.32 -0.47
N ARG A 85 21.79 3.27 -1.04
CA ARG A 85 20.34 3.05 -1.07
C ARG A 85 19.92 2.60 0.32
N VAL A 86 18.70 2.89 0.77
CA VAL A 86 18.19 2.29 2.01
C VAL A 86 18.26 0.77 1.90
N HIS A 87 18.93 0.10 2.84
CA HIS A 87 19.20 -1.34 2.72
C HIS A 87 18.05 -2.19 3.23
N HIS A 88 17.32 -1.74 4.26
CA HIS A 88 16.08 -2.37 4.73
C HIS A 88 15.34 -1.56 5.80
N LEU A 89 14.03 -1.77 5.87
CA LEU A 89 13.17 -1.44 7.01
C LEU A 89 13.08 -2.68 7.91
N HIS A 90 13.54 -2.58 9.15
CA HIS A 90 13.40 -3.65 10.14
C HIS A 90 12.19 -3.37 11.04
N ILE A 91 11.24 -4.29 11.07
CA ILE A 91 10.05 -4.27 11.93
C ILE A 91 10.20 -5.38 12.96
N GLY A 92 10.46 -5.02 14.21
CA GLY A 92 10.69 -6.00 15.27
C GLY A 92 10.45 -5.42 16.66
N GLY A 93 10.03 -6.29 17.58
CA GLY A 93 9.49 -5.85 18.88
C GLY A 93 8.43 -4.76 18.68
N GLU A 94 8.51 -3.65 19.41
CA GLU A 94 7.58 -2.51 19.30
C GLU A 94 8.05 -1.39 18.35
N LYS A 95 9.00 -1.65 17.43
CA LYS A 95 9.61 -0.57 16.62
C LYS A 95 9.73 -0.90 15.14
N ALA A 96 9.66 0.16 14.34
CA ALA A 96 10.08 0.20 12.95
C ALA A 96 11.38 1.00 12.84
N ASN A 97 12.42 0.41 12.25
CA ASN A 97 13.76 0.98 12.18
C ASN A 97 14.27 1.00 10.73
N ILE A 98 14.78 2.14 10.28
CA ILE A 98 15.40 2.31 8.96
C ILE A 98 16.92 2.19 9.13
N TRP A 99 17.50 1.21 8.44
CA TRP A 99 18.93 0.95 8.44
C TRP A 99 19.57 1.31 7.10
N LEU A 100 20.72 1.97 7.18
CA LEU A 100 21.58 2.28 6.04
C LEU A 100 22.94 1.60 6.27
N ASP A 101 23.19 0.52 5.53
CA ASP A 101 24.23 -0.46 5.85
C ASP A 101 24.09 -0.98 7.29
N GLU A 102 25.05 -0.66 8.16
CA GLU A 102 25.12 -1.09 9.57
C GLU A 102 24.73 0.03 10.54
N GLU A 103 24.25 1.17 10.03
CA GLU A 103 23.87 2.33 10.85
C GLU A 103 22.35 2.50 10.93
N LEU A 104 21.84 2.62 12.16
CA LEU A 104 20.45 3.00 12.41
C LEU A 104 20.29 4.49 12.15
N VAL A 105 19.53 4.86 11.12
CA VAL A 105 19.32 6.26 10.74
C VAL A 105 18.05 6.84 11.33
N TYR A 106 17.03 6.00 11.53
CA TYR A 106 15.75 6.43 12.07
C TYR A 106 15.01 5.25 12.71
N GLY A 107 14.28 5.51 13.78
CA GLY A 107 13.45 4.49 14.43
C GLY A 107 12.27 5.13 15.15
N GLU A 108 11.11 4.47 15.07
CA GLU A 108 9.88 4.93 15.70
C GLU A 108 9.11 3.75 16.28
N LYS A 109 8.31 4.01 17.32
CA LYS A 109 7.42 2.99 17.89
C LYS A 109 6.33 2.63 16.88
N LEU A 110 6.00 1.36 16.80
CA LEU A 110 4.80 0.89 16.10
C LEU A 110 3.55 1.41 16.80
N ILE A 111 2.45 1.49 16.05
CA ILE A 111 1.16 1.86 16.65
C ILE A 111 0.60 0.62 17.35
N ASP A 112 0.35 0.76 18.65
CA ASP A 112 -0.15 -0.31 19.52
C ASP A 112 -1.68 -0.44 19.40
N GLU A 113 -2.12 -0.88 18.23
CA GLU A 113 -3.52 -1.06 17.87
C GLU A 113 -3.69 -2.36 17.08
N GLN A 114 -4.90 -2.94 17.10
CA GLN A 114 -5.21 -4.11 16.30
C GLN A 114 -5.66 -3.70 14.90
N TYR A 115 -4.89 -4.07 13.87
CA TYR A 115 -5.31 -3.84 12.49
C TYR A 115 -6.46 -4.79 12.11
N PRO A 116 -7.52 -4.31 11.42
CA PRO A 116 -8.62 -5.18 11.00
C PRO A 116 -8.17 -6.31 10.06
N GLN A 117 -8.87 -7.45 10.12
CA GLN A 117 -8.61 -8.60 9.25
C GLN A 117 -8.99 -8.32 7.79
N TYR A 118 -8.09 -7.66 7.07
CA TYR A 118 -8.32 -7.16 5.72
C TYR A 118 -8.49 -8.26 4.66
N SER A 119 -7.85 -9.41 4.85
CA SER A 119 -7.92 -10.50 3.87
C SER A 119 -9.33 -11.08 3.73
N SER A 120 -10.17 -10.94 4.77
CA SER A 120 -11.57 -11.38 4.74
C SER A 120 -12.48 -10.50 3.88
N VAL A 121 -12.06 -9.26 3.57
CA VAL A 121 -12.87 -8.32 2.78
C VAL A 121 -12.47 -8.23 1.33
N ILE A 122 -11.35 -8.84 0.92
CA ILE A 122 -10.93 -8.92 -0.48
C ILE A 122 -11.64 -10.13 -1.09
N PRO A 123 -12.65 -9.94 -1.98
CA PRO A 123 -13.32 -11.06 -2.62
C PRO A 123 -12.38 -11.77 -3.60
N GLU A 124 -12.72 -13.01 -3.94
CA GLU A 124 -12.09 -13.68 -5.07
C GLU A 124 -12.47 -12.95 -6.38
N PRO A 125 -11.58 -12.90 -7.39
CA PRO A 125 -11.91 -12.34 -8.70
C PRO A 125 -13.14 -13.03 -9.28
N TYR A 126 -14.11 -12.25 -9.74
CA TYR A 126 -15.27 -12.79 -10.43
C TYR A 126 -14.86 -13.34 -11.80
N THR A 127 -15.20 -14.61 -12.05
CA THR A 127 -14.84 -15.34 -13.27
C THR A 127 -16.00 -15.50 -14.26
N GLY A 128 -17.22 -15.09 -13.87
CA GLY A 128 -18.39 -15.11 -14.74
C GLY A 128 -18.45 -13.91 -15.69
N THR A 129 -19.45 -13.88 -16.56
CA THR A 129 -19.75 -12.70 -17.37
C THR A 129 -20.31 -11.60 -16.45
N PRO A 130 -19.69 -10.39 -16.39
CA PRO A 130 -20.21 -9.31 -15.56
C PRO A 130 -21.58 -8.85 -16.08
N GLU A 131 -22.60 -8.91 -15.23
CA GLU A 131 -23.91 -8.30 -15.51
C GLU A 131 -23.93 -6.86 -14.97
N VAL A 132 -22.98 -6.04 -15.42
CA VAL A 132 -22.75 -4.70 -14.90
C VAL A 132 -22.84 -3.71 -16.05
N SER A 133 -23.85 -2.85 -16.02
CA SER A 133 -24.07 -1.82 -17.05
C SER A 133 -23.23 -0.56 -16.78
N SER A 134 -23.08 -0.21 -15.50
CA SER A 134 -22.33 0.95 -15.04
C SER A 134 -21.92 0.78 -13.57
N VAL A 135 -20.83 1.43 -13.15
CA VAL A 135 -20.36 1.46 -11.75
C VAL A 135 -19.94 2.87 -11.39
N GLY A 136 -20.44 3.37 -10.27
CA GLY A 136 -19.98 4.65 -9.72
C GLY A 136 -18.67 4.47 -8.98
N ILE A 137 -17.64 5.26 -9.33
CA ILE A 137 -16.35 5.25 -8.65
C ILE A 137 -16.01 6.66 -8.18
N ASN A 138 -15.56 6.79 -6.93
CA ASN A 138 -15.07 8.06 -6.42
C ASN A 138 -13.74 8.42 -7.09
N LEU A 139 -13.77 9.43 -7.97
CA LEU A 139 -12.60 9.90 -8.73
C LEU A 139 -11.43 10.34 -7.86
N LYS A 140 -11.67 10.76 -6.61
CA LYS A 140 -10.58 11.12 -5.68
C LYS A 140 -9.66 9.93 -5.43
N TYR A 141 -10.22 8.73 -5.25
CA TYR A 141 -9.44 7.52 -5.01
C TYR A 141 -8.67 7.10 -6.26
N MET A 142 -9.32 7.12 -7.43
CA MET A 142 -8.67 6.81 -8.70
C MET A 142 -7.52 7.78 -9.00
N LYS A 143 -7.71 9.08 -8.76
CA LYS A 143 -6.66 10.08 -8.94
C LYS A 143 -5.48 9.85 -8.01
N ALA A 144 -5.73 9.54 -6.73
CA ALA A 144 -4.65 9.27 -5.77
C ALA A 144 -3.81 8.06 -6.20
N LEU A 145 -4.47 6.96 -6.59
CA LEU A 145 -3.80 5.76 -7.09
C LEU A 145 -3.02 6.04 -8.37
N ALA A 146 -3.62 6.70 -9.35
CA ALA A 146 -2.94 7.06 -10.59
C ALA A 146 -1.72 7.97 -10.34
N MET A 147 -1.81 8.94 -9.43
CA MET A 147 -0.67 9.80 -9.06
C MET A 147 0.45 9.03 -8.35
N ALA A 148 0.12 8.03 -7.53
CA ALA A 148 1.11 7.19 -6.88
C ALA A 148 1.80 6.24 -7.88
N LEU A 149 1.06 5.71 -8.85
CA LEU A 149 1.56 4.72 -9.83
C LEU A 149 2.25 5.38 -11.04
N SER A 150 1.82 6.58 -11.46
CA SER A 150 2.38 7.29 -12.63
C SER A 150 3.85 7.69 -12.49
N GLN A 151 4.40 7.69 -11.27
CA GLN A 151 5.82 7.97 -11.05
C GLN A 151 6.63 6.69 -11.31
N GLY A 152 6.89 6.44 -12.59
CA GLY A 152 7.89 5.48 -13.04
C GLY A 152 7.35 4.12 -13.48
N ILE A 153 6.10 3.78 -13.17
CA ILE A 153 5.57 2.46 -13.49
C ILE A 153 5.08 2.45 -14.96
N SER A 154 5.96 2.04 -15.88
CA SER A 154 5.63 1.90 -17.31
C SER A 154 6.36 0.69 -17.93
N PRO A 155 5.64 -0.22 -18.61
CA PRO A 155 4.18 -0.25 -18.75
C PRO A 155 3.50 -0.63 -17.42
N LEU A 156 2.32 -0.03 -17.16
CA LEU A 156 1.41 -0.39 -16.08
C LEU A 156 0.21 -1.10 -16.71
N HIS A 157 0.02 -2.37 -16.39
CA HIS A 157 -1.19 -3.10 -16.70
C HIS A 157 -2.19 -2.89 -15.55
N VAL A 158 -3.41 -2.48 -15.88
CA VAL A 158 -4.49 -2.30 -14.91
C VAL A 158 -5.68 -3.13 -15.36
N GLU A 159 -6.05 -4.12 -14.56
CA GLU A 159 -7.25 -4.92 -14.73
C GLU A 159 -8.28 -4.49 -13.68
N PHE A 160 -9.53 -4.32 -14.10
CA PHE A 160 -10.65 -4.10 -13.19
C PHE A 160 -11.57 -5.31 -13.24
N ASN A 161 -11.86 -5.87 -12.07
CA ASN A 161 -12.79 -6.97 -11.89
C ASN A 161 -14.06 -6.45 -11.19
N PHE A 162 -15.18 -6.56 -11.90
CA PHE A 162 -16.49 -6.13 -11.46
C PHE A 162 -17.41 -7.34 -11.33
N ALA A 163 -17.97 -7.55 -10.14
CA ALA A 163 -18.96 -8.61 -9.93
C ALA A 163 -20.40 -8.09 -10.14
N ARG A 164 -20.76 -6.97 -9.50
CA ARG A 164 -22.09 -6.33 -9.51
C ARG A 164 -21.95 -4.82 -9.26
N GLU A 165 -22.97 -4.03 -9.60
CA GLU A 165 -22.94 -2.56 -9.49
C GLU A 165 -22.63 -2.02 -8.08
N ILE A 166 -23.05 -2.74 -7.03
CA ILE A 166 -22.82 -2.39 -5.62
C ILE A 166 -21.71 -3.19 -4.94
N ALA A 167 -21.12 -4.16 -5.64
CA ALA A 167 -20.04 -4.97 -5.09
C ALA A 167 -18.71 -4.20 -5.14
N PRO A 168 -17.76 -4.48 -4.22
CA PRO A 168 -16.43 -3.89 -4.30
C PRO A 168 -15.80 -4.13 -5.68
N VAL A 169 -15.19 -3.09 -6.24
CA VAL A 169 -14.41 -3.18 -7.47
C VAL A 169 -13.00 -3.59 -7.09
N LEU A 170 -12.56 -4.72 -7.62
CA LEU A 170 -11.17 -5.14 -7.53
C LEU A 170 -10.38 -4.55 -8.68
N MET A 171 -9.25 -3.96 -8.38
CA MET A 171 -8.31 -3.46 -9.38
C MET A 171 -6.95 -4.11 -9.13
N PHE A 172 -6.43 -4.77 -10.16
CA PHE A 172 -5.09 -5.36 -10.17
C PHE A 172 -4.18 -4.46 -10.99
N CYS A 173 -3.09 -4.02 -10.38
CA CYS A 173 -2.10 -3.19 -11.02
C CYS A 173 -0.77 -3.92 -11.01
N GLU A 174 -0.27 -4.21 -12.20
CA GLU A 174 0.99 -4.91 -12.38
C GLU A 174 1.92 -4.09 -13.26
N SER A 175 3.19 -4.05 -12.87
CA SER A 175 4.24 -3.51 -13.72
C SER A 175 5.25 -4.56 -14.05
N PHE A 176 5.56 -4.63 -15.34
CA PHE A 176 6.58 -5.50 -15.88
C PHE A 176 7.76 -4.65 -16.32
N ASN A 177 8.60 -4.28 -15.35
CA ASN A 177 9.92 -3.72 -15.64
C ASN A 177 10.97 -4.70 -15.12
N VAL A 178 11.99 -5.00 -15.93
CA VAL A 178 13.06 -5.97 -15.61
C VAL A 178 13.71 -5.68 -14.25
N ASN A 179 13.69 -4.43 -13.79
CA ASN A 179 14.29 -4.03 -12.53
C ASN A 179 13.29 -3.85 -11.38
N PHE A 180 11.99 -3.91 -11.66
CA PHE A 180 10.95 -3.49 -10.74
C PHE A 180 9.61 -4.15 -11.06
N ASN A 181 9.21 -5.09 -10.19
CA ASN A 181 7.90 -5.69 -10.21
C ASN A 181 7.12 -5.15 -9.02
N VAL A 182 5.95 -4.57 -9.28
CA VAL A 182 5.00 -4.17 -8.26
C VAL A 182 3.69 -4.82 -8.58
N GLU A 183 3.14 -5.50 -7.58
CA GLU A 183 1.86 -6.16 -7.64
C GLU A 183 0.95 -5.50 -6.61
N LEU A 184 0.00 -4.72 -7.11
CA LEU A 184 -0.88 -3.91 -6.28
C LEU A 184 -2.31 -4.40 -6.48
N THR A 185 -2.91 -4.91 -5.40
CA THR A 185 -4.34 -5.21 -5.35
C THR A 185 -5.05 -4.06 -4.68
N VAL A 186 -6.10 -3.57 -5.29
CA VAL A 186 -6.91 -2.47 -4.77
C VAL A 186 -8.35 -2.90 -4.71
N LEU A 187 -9.00 -2.59 -3.59
CA LEU A 187 -10.42 -2.75 -3.42
C LEU A 187 -11.06 -1.38 -3.24
N LEU A 188 -12.03 -1.07 -4.11
CA LEU A 188 -12.75 0.20 -4.15
C LEU A 188 -14.22 -0.06 -3.88
N MET A 189 -14.77 0.61 -2.87
CA MET A 189 -16.22 0.61 -2.65
C MET A 189 -16.90 1.47 -3.72
N PRO A 190 -17.89 0.94 -4.45
CA PRO A 190 -18.60 1.73 -5.45
C PRO A 190 -19.51 2.77 -4.79
N VAL A 191 -19.82 3.80 -5.56
CA VAL A 191 -20.86 4.79 -5.24
C VAL A 191 -22.14 4.37 -5.94
N ARG A 192 -23.27 4.39 -5.22
CA ARG A 192 -24.58 4.11 -5.82
C ARG A 192 -24.91 5.20 -6.85
N LEU A 193 -25.24 4.78 -8.07
CA LEU A 193 -25.64 5.68 -9.16
C LEU A 193 -27.15 5.97 -9.14
N HIS A 194 -27.92 5.08 -8.52
CA HIS A 194 -29.37 5.17 -8.35
C HIS A 194 -29.71 4.82 -6.90
N ASP A 195 -30.68 5.53 -6.32
CA ASP A 195 -31.23 5.25 -4.98
C ASP A 195 -32.17 4.04 -4.98
#